data_AF-A0A0N0I9N2-F1
#
_entry.id   AF-A0A0N0I9N2-F1
#
_cell.length_a   1.000
_cell.length_b   1.000
_cell.length_c   1.000
_cell.angle_alpha   90.00
_cell.angle_beta   90.00
_cell.angle_gamma   90.00
#
_symmetry.space_group_name_H-M   'P 1'
#
loop_
_entity.id
_entity.type
_entity.pdbx_description
1 polymer ?
#
loop_
_entity_poly.entity_id
_entity_poly.type
_entity_poly.pdbx_seq_one_letter_code
_entity_poly.pdbx_strand_id
1 'polypeptide(L)'
;MIDSLSWLKKVEQRLINDGAGDLYCLLEVMYKEQKMNFQQFIYDASRGIGCVVSEGLEYVLDQDLDDPSEFDGACFILGDYESSTLSPQKFVELMQVITDSYITEHPENKETIERSMVRLKERYT
;
A
#
# COMPACT_ATOMS: atom_id res chain seq x y z
N MET A 1 21.14 -15.02 -4.83
CA MET A 1 20.03 -14.05 -4.77
C MET A 1 18.89 -14.76 -4.08
N ILE A 2 18.79 -14.63 -2.76
CA ILE A 2 17.81 -15.36 -1.94
C ILE A 2 16.70 -14.37 -1.61
N ASP A 3 15.50 -14.65 -2.13
CA ASP A 3 14.17 -14.30 -1.59
C ASP A 3 13.98 -12.91 -0.96
N SER A 4 14.23 -11.85 -1.73
CA SER A 4 13.96 -10.49 -1.28
C SER A 4 12.45 -10.12 -1.32
N LEU A 5 11.61 -10.96 -1.95
CA LEU A 5 10.18 -10.71 -2.18
C LEU A 5 9.27 -11.79 -1.56
N SER A 6 9.80 -12.68 -0.71
CA SER A 6 9.03 -13.80 -0.15
C SER A 6 7.81 -13.34 0.64
N TRP A 7 7.95 -12.30 1.46
CA TRP A 7 6.82 -11.72 2.21
C TRP A 7 5.70 -11.24 1.28
N LEU A 8 6.04 -10.60 0.15
CA LEU A 8 5.05 -10.07 -0.77
C LEU A 8 4.38 -11.19 -1.58
N LYS A 9 5.16 -12.19 -2.03
CA LYS A 9 4.60 -13.37 -2.72
C LYS A 9 3.64 -14.18 -1.86
N LYS A 10 3.84 -14.25 -0.53
CA LYS A 10 2.93 -14.94 0.39
C LYS A 10 1.51 -14.38 0.36
N VAL A 11 1.35 -13.09 0.03
CA VAL A 11 0.05 -12.40 0.04
C VAL A 11 -0.51 -12.14 -1.36
N GLU A 12 0.25 -12.43 -2.42
CA GLU A 12 -0.11 -12.19 -3.83
C GLU A 12 -1.53 -12.69 -4.16
N GLN A 13 -1.79 -13.99 -3.96
CA GLN A 13 -3.08 -14.59 -4.30
C GLN A 13 -4.24 -13.98 -3.50
N ARG A 14 -3.99 -13.59 -2.24
CA ARG A 14 -5.02 -12.93 -1.44
C ARG A 14 -5.33 -11.54 -1.99
N LEU A 15 -4.31 -10.74 -2.32
CA LEU A 15 -4.48 -9.41 -2.88
C LEU A 15 -5.21 -9.43 -4.22
N ILE A 16 -4.81 -10.34 -5.13
CA ILE A 16 -5.45 -10.48 -6.44
C ILE A 16 -6.94 -10.84 -6.29
N ASN A 17 -7.27 -11.83 -5.45
CA ASN A 17 -8.66 -12.27 -5.25
C ASN A 17 -9.53 -11.20 -4.59
N ASP A 18 -8.93 -10.31 -3.81
CA ASP A 18 -9.61 -9.24 -3.09
C ASP A 18 -9.62 -7.90 -3.87
N GLY A 19 -9.22 -7.91 -5.14
CA GLY A 19 -9.27 -6.74 -6.02
C GLY A 19 -8.09 -5.76 -5.90
N ALA A 20 -7.03 -6.12 -5.18
CA ALA A 20 -5.84 -5.30 -4.97
C ALA A 20 -4.63 -5.78 -5.77
N GLY A 21 -4.86 -6.27 -6.99
CA GLY A 21 -3.79 -6.64 -7.92
C GLY A 21 -2.87 -5.45 -8.25
N ASP A 22 -3.44 -4.25 -8.36
CA ASP A 22 -2.70 -3.02 -8.63
C ASP A 22 -1.79 -2.61 -7.47
N LEU A 23 -2.26 -2.75 -6.22
CA LEU A 23 -1.44 -2.57 -5.02
C LEU A 23 -0.28 -3.56 -4.97
N TYR A 24 -0.52 -4.83 -5.30
CA TYR A 24 0.53 -5.84 -5.39
C TYR A 24 1.57 -5.48 -6.46
N CYS A 25 1.11 -5.10 -7.66
CA CYS A 25 1.97 -4.67 -8.77
C CYS A 25 2.86 -3.49 -8.35
N LEU A 26 2.26 -2.47 -7.74
CA LEU A 26 2.96 -1.28 -7.26
C LEU A 26 4.08 -1.63 -6.28
N LEU A 27 3.77 -2.44 -5.26
CA LEU A 27 4.75 -2.91 -4.28
C LEU A 27 5.87 -3.75 -4.92
N GLU A 28 5.52 -4.60 -5.87
CA GLU A 28 6.48 -5.44 -6.57
C GLU A 28 7.47 -4.59 -7.39
N VAL A 29 6.97 -3.59 -8.13
CA VAL A 29 7.81 -2.67 -8.90
C VAL A 29 8.68 -1.82 -7.98
N MET A 30 8.13 -1.20 -6.94
CA MET A 30 8.91 -0.44 -5.95
C MET A 30 10.08 -1.25 -5.41
N TYR A 31 9.84 -2.53 -5.13
CA TYR A 31 10.86 -3.43 -4.62
C TYR A 31 11.92 -3.74 -5.69
N LYS A 32 11.49 -4.16 -6.89
CA LYS A 32 12.38 -4.52 -8.01
C LYS A 32 13.28 -3.34 -8.42
N GLU A 33 12.75 -2.13 -8.37
CA GLU A 33 13.49 -0.90 -8.69
C GLU A 33 14.30 -0.35 -7.51
N GLN A 34 14.31 -1.03 -6.36
CA GLN A 34 15.01 -0.61 -5.13
C GLN A 34 14.58 0.78 -4.63
N LYS A 35 13.34 1.19 -4.92
CA LYS A 35 12.72 2.43 -4.45
C LYS A 35 11.94 2.24 -3.14
N MET A 36 11.78 1.01 -2.68
CA MET A 36 10.98 0.68 -1.51
C MET A 36 11.67 1.09 -0.19
N ASN A 37 11.03 2.01 0.54
CA ASN A 37 11.18 2.16 1.98
C ASN A 37 9.83 1.83 2.63
N PHE A 38 9.67 0.61 3.13
CA PHE A 38 8.38 0.11 3.59
C PHE A 38 7.84 0.85 4.83
N GLN A 39 8.72 1.24 5.75
CA GLN A 39 8.32 2.02 6.92
C GLN A 39 7.76 3.39 6.52
N GLN A 40 8.44 4.06 5.58
CA GLN A 40 7.99 5.34 5.03
C GLN A 40 6.68 5.17 4.25
N PHE A 41 6.57 4.12 3.44
CA PHE A 41 5.37 3.79 2.67
C PHE A 41 4.11 3.67 3.56
N ILE A 42 4.19 2.91 4.65
CA ILE A 42 3.04 2.78 5.59
C ILE A 42 2.83 4.08 6.38
N TYR A 43 3.90 4.80 6.71
CA TYR A 43 3.79 6.08 7.40
C TYR A 43 3.06 7.13 6.55
N ASP A 44 3.38 7.26 5.26
CA ASP A 44 2.74 8.18 4.34
C ASP A 44 1.28 7.79 4.10
N ALA A 45 1.00 6.51 3.88
CA ALA A 45 -0.37 6.02 3.79
C ALA A 45 -1.19 6.35 5.06
N SER A 46 -0.60 6.22 6.25
CA SER A 46 -1.25 6.56 7.52
C SER A 46 -1.58 8.05 7.67
N ARG A 47 -0.92 8.91 6.88
CA ARG A 47 -1.16 10.35 6.81
C ARG A 47 -2.11 10.73 5.68
N GLY A 48 -2.60 9.77 4.92
CA GLY A 48 -3.46 10.01 3.76
C GLY A 48 -2.70 10.43 2.51
N ILE A 49 -1.40 10.12 2.43
CA ILE A 49 -0.55 10.44 1.29
C ILE A 49 -0.35 9.15 0.50
N GLY A 50 -0.64 9.22 -0.80
CA GLY A 50 -0.47 8.15 -1.76
C GLY A 50 0.99 7.85 -2.07
N CYS A 51 1.21 7.07 -3.12
CA CYS A 51 2.56 6.69 -3.53
C CYS A 51 2.71 6.76 -5.04
N VAL A 52 3.76 7.48 -5.48
CA VAL A 52 4.17 7.55 -6.88
C VAL A 52 5.47 6.78 -7.06
N VAL A 53 5.44 5.69 -7.81
CA VAL A 53 6.62 4.85 -8.07
C VAL A 53 7.35 5.34 -9.33
N SER A 54 6.56 5.63 -10.35
CA SER A 54 6.96 6.22 -11.63
C SER A 54 5.74 6.85 -12.29
N GLU A 55 5.95 7.59 -13.37
CA GLU A 55 4.86 8.07 -14.22
C GLU A 55 3.95 6.90 -14.62
N GLY A 56 2.64 7.06 -14.38
CA GLY A 56 1.64 6.03 -14.63
C GLY A 56 1.73 4.80 -13.74
N LEU A 57 2.38 4.87 -12.57
CA LEU A 57 2.31 3.81 -11.57
C LEU A 57 2.26 4.43 -10.18
N GLU A 58 1.03 4.62 -9.70
CA GLU A 58 0.77 5.31 -8.45
C GLU A 58 -0.57 4.92 -7.84
N TYR A 59 -0.75 5.31 -6.58
CA TYR A 59 -2.08 5.40 -5.99
C TYR A 59 -2.23 6.71 -5.24
N VAL A 60 -3.47 7.17 -5.16
CA VAL A 60 -3.87 8.46 -4.59
C VAL A 60 -4.70 8.20 -3.33
N LEU A 61 -4.45 8.99 -2.29
CA LEU A 61 -5.23 9.02 -1.06
C LEU A 61 -5.81 10.41 -0.81
N ASP A 62 -6.55 10.57 0.27
CA ASP A 62 -7.37 11.75 0.52
C ASP A 62 -6.57 13.07 0.62
N GLN A 63 -5.32 13.05 1.07
CA GLN A 63 -4.48 14.27 1.14
C GLN A 63 -3.83 14.64 -0.18
N ASP A 64 -3.90 13.77 -1.19
CA ASP A 64 -3.45 14.09 -2.54
C ASP A 64 -4.55 14.79 -3.36
N LEU A 65 -5.80 14.79 -2.87
CA LEU A 65 -6.93 15.47 -3.49
C LEU A 65 -6.95 16.96 -3.14
N ASP A 66 -7.51 17.77 -4.04
CA ASP A 66 -7.75 19.20 -3.78
C ASP A 66 -8.74 19.41 -2.60
N ASP A 67 -9.74 18.54 -2.49
CA ASP A 67 -10.67 18.47 -1.35
C ASP A 67 -10.68 17.06 -0.75
N PRO A 68 -10.08 16.84 0.45
CA PRO A 68 -10.08 15.54 1.10
C PRO A 68 -11.47 14.98 1.43
N SER A 69 -12.52 15.82 1.46
CA SER A 69 -13.88 15.35 1.70
C SER A 69 -14.50 14.62 0.50
N GLU A 70 -13.88 14.72 -0.68
CA GLU A 70 -14.27 13.97 -1.88
C GLU A 70 -13.69 12.55 -1.90
N PHE A 71 -12.87 12.18 -0.92
CA PHE A 71 -12.27 10.85 -0.86
C PHE A 71 -13.31 9.75 -0.61
N ASP A 72 -13.48 8.88 -1.60
CA ASP A 72 -14.36 7.70 -1.54
C ASP A 72 -13.61 6.37 -1.66
N GLY A 73 -12.31 6.40 -1.95
CA GLY A 73 -11.46 5.22 -2.05
C GLY A 73 -10.02 5.52 -2.48
N ALA A 74 -9.13 4.55 -2.24
CA ALA A 74 -7.77 4.57 -2.77
C ALA A 74 -7.81 4.23 -4.26
N CYS A 75 -7.50 5.21 -5.09
CA CYS A 75 -7.51 5.10 -6.55
C CYS A 75 -6.10 4.72 -7.04
N PHE A 76 -6.01 3.72 -7.91
CA PHE A 76 -4.77 3.21 -8.49
C PHE A 76 -4.69 3.59 -9.97
N ILE A 77 -3.53 4.08 -10.38
CA ILE A 77 -3.25 4.51 -11.75
C ILE A 77 -2.14 3.63 -12.32
N LEU A 78 -2.46 2.92 -13.40
CA LEU A 78 -1.53 2.07 -14.14
C LEU A 78 -1.56 2.47 -15.63
N GLY A 79 -0.45 3.00 -16.14
CA GLY A 79 -0.40 3.66 -17.44
C GLY A 79 -1.04 5.04 -17.39
N ASP A 80 -1.87 5.36 -18.37
CA ASP A 80 -2.44 6.70 -18.56
C ASP A 80 -3.84 6.87 -17.94
N TYR A 81 -4.33 5.89 -17.18
CA TYR A 81 -5.71 5.88 -16.67
C TYR A 81 -5.84 5.26 -15.27
N GLU A 82 -6.91 5.65 -14.57
CA GLU A 82 -7.37 4.96 -13.37
C GLU A 82 -7.71 3.50 -13.70
N SER A 83 -7.02 2.58 -13.04
CA SER A 83 -7.12 1.14 -13.24
C SER A 83 -8.13 0.50 -12.30
N SER A 84 -8.03 0.82 -11.00
CA SER A 84 -8.93 0.28 -9.98
C SER A 84 -9.03 1.21 -8.77
N THR A 85 -10.10 1.04 -7.99
CA THR A 85 -10.33 1.78 -6.75
C THR A 85 -10.73 0.82 -5.64
N LEU A 86 -10.10 0.97 -4.46
CA LEU A 86 -10.45 0.23 -3.25
C LEU A 86 -11.18 1.14 -2.26
N SER A 87 -12.26 0.64 -1.66
CA SER A 87 -12.88 1.38 -0.55
C SER A 87 -11.88 1.59 0.60
N PRO A 88 -12.02 2.64 1.42
CA PRO A 88 -11.06 2.94 2.49
C PRO A 88 -10.89 1.77 3.46
N GLN A 89 -12.01 1.12 3.84
CA GLN A 89 -12.00 -0.05 4.70
C GLN A 89 -11.26 -1.25 4.05
N LYS A 90 -11.47 -1.48 2.75
CA LYS A 90 -10.81 -2.58 2.05
C LYS A 90 -9.31 -2.31 1.88
N PHE A 91 -8.93 -1.07 1.60
CA PHE A 91 -7.54 -0.64 1.56
C PHE A 91 -6.85 -0.92 2.91
N VAL A 92 -7.45 -0.52 4.03
CA VAL A 92 -6.92 -0.80 5.39
C VAL A 92 -6.78 -2.30 5.66
N GLU A 93 -7.78 -3.12 5.32
CA GLU A 93 -7.74 -4.58 5.49
C GLU A 93 -6.52 -5.18 4.78
N LEU A 94 -6.32 -4.81 3.51
CA LEU A 94 -5.27 -5.38 2.68
C LEU A 94 -3.88 -4.85 3.06
N MET A 95 -3.79 -3.59 3.46
CA MET A 95 -2.57 -3.03 4.05
C MET A 95 -2.17 -3.80 5.31
N GLN A 96 -3.13 -4.20 6.16
CA GLN A 96 -2.83 -5.04 7.31
C GLN A 96 -2.21 -6.38 6.89
N VAL A 97 -2.81 -7.08 5.93
CA VAL A 97 -2.30 -8.35 5.39
C VAL A 97 -0.86 -8.21 4.89
N ILE A 98 -0.57 -7.14 4.16
CA ILE A 98 0.77 -6.83 3.64
C ILE A 98 1.75 -6.57 4.79
N THR A 99 1.38 -5.73 5.76
CA THR A 99 2.26 -5.41 6.90
C THR A 99 2.53 -6.61 7.80
N ASP A 100 1.56 -7.48 8.04
CA ASP A 100 1.74 -8.70 8.84
C ASP A 100 2.75 -9.64 8.20
N SER A 101 2.67 -9.79 6.87
CA SER A 101 3.62 -10.59 6.10
C SER A 101 5.02 -9.96 6.13
N TYR A 102 5.13 -8.64 5.94
CA TYR A 102 6.40 -7.92 5.99
C TYR A 102 7.08 -8.02 7.36
N ILE A 103 6.34 -7.78 8.45
CA ILE A 103 6.85 -7.84 9.83
C ILE A 103 7.36 -9.24 10.20
N THR A 104 6.74 -10.30 9.64
CA THR A 104 7.20 -11.67 9.86
C THR A 104 8.63 -11.89 9.35
N GLU A 105 9.03 -11.21 8.27
CA GLU A 105 10.39 -11.28 7.71
C GLU A 105 11.32 -10.18 8.24
N HIS A 106 10.77 -9.06 8.70
CA HIS A 106 11.49 -7.87 9.20
C HIS A 106 11.02 -7.45 10.61
N PRO A 107 11.21 -8.31 11.64
CA PRO A 107 10.69 -8.05 12.99
C PRO A 107 11.28 -6.79 13.64
N GLU A 108 12.45 -6.33 13.21
CA GLU A 108 13.10 -5.09 13.67
C GLU A 108 12.25 -3.84 13.40
N ASN A 109 11.39 -3.87 12.39
CA ASN A 109 10.56 -2.73 11.98
C ASN A 109 9.16 -2.74 12.60
N LYS A 110 8.84 -3.80 13.36
CA LYS A 110 7.48 -4.11 13.85
C LYS A 110 6.80 -2.94 14.53
N GLU A 111 7.41 -2.38 15.58
CA GLU A 111 6.77 -1.35 16.41
C GLU A 111 6.43 -0.09 15.59
N THR A 112 7.32 0.30 14.68
CA THR A 112 7.11 1.48 13.83
C THR A 112 5.99 1.25 12.83
N ILE A 113 5.96 0.07 12.19
CA ILE A 113 4.93 -0.29 11.22
C ILE A 113 3.56 -0.43 11.90
N GLU A 114 3.49 -1.11 13.04
CA GLU A 114 2.23 -1.27 13.80
C GLU A 114 1.67 0.09 14.23
N ARG A 115 2.52 1.02 14.68
CA ARG A 115 2.09 2.38 15.05
C ARG A 115 1.48 3.13 13.85
N SER A 116 2.10 3.02 12.67
CA SER A 116 1.55 3.62 11.45
C SER A 116 0.26 2.91 11.00
N MET A 117 0.17 1.59 11.14
CA MET A 117 -1.06 0.83 10.85
C MET A 117 -2.23 1.20 11.76
N VAL A 118 -1.98 1.48 13.05
CA VAL A 118 -3.01 1.99 13.97
C VAL A 118 -3.55 3.33 13.47
N ARG A 119 -2.66 4.26 13.10
CA ARG A 119 -3.07 5.56 12.54
C ARG A 119 -3.82 5.43 11.23
N LEU A 120 -3.39 4.52 10.36
CA LEU A 120 -4.09 4.23 9.10
C LEU A 120 -5.52 3.74 9.34
N LYS A 121 -5.72 2.87 10.34
CA LYS A 121 -7.06 2.42 10.76
C LYS A 121 -7.89 3.57 11.30
N GLU A 122 -7.36 4.36 12.23
CA GLU A 122 -8.04 5.52 12.82
C GLU A 122 -8.49 6.55 11.76
N ARG A 123 -7.78 6.63 10.64
CA ARG A 123 -8.11 7.54 9.54
C ARG A 123 -9.28 7.06 8.69
N TYR A 124 -9.37 5.76 8.44
CA TYR A 124 -10.25 5.19 7.40
C TYR A 124 -11.26 4.15 7.92
N THR A 125 -11.39 4.02 9.24
CA THR A 125 -12.39 3.18 9.94
C THR A 125 -13.15 4.00 10.96
#